data_AF-A0A7S3AWC3-F1
#
_entry.id   AF-A0A7S3AWC3-F1
#
_cell.length_a   1.000
_cell.length_b   1.000
_cell.length_c   1.000
_cell.angle_alpha   90.00
_cell.angle_beta   90.00
_cell.angle_gamma   90.00
#
_symmetry.space_group_name_H-M   'P 1'
#
loop_
_entity.id
_entity.type
_entity.pdbx_description
1 polymer ?
#
loop_
_entity_poly.entity_id
_entity_poly.type
_entity_poly.pdbx_seq_one_letter_code
_entity_poly.pdbx_strand_id
1 'polypeptide(L)'
;NLEEYKAGPNDLSGALTYDLFLAKYRRIIANAVKLLRPKALSVFVVGDVRDKKTGSMCTLHHDTVGAFKEAGCAMHQDAVLTTAIGTGAMRATKTMSAGAKLINTHQNVVVCVKGDGFTPADARAAGVRPNQESQQSQ
;
A
#
# COMPACT_ATOMS: atom_id res chain seq x y z
N ASN A 1 0.55 -22.16 -9.78
CA ASN A 1 -0.04 -20.80 -9.86
C ASN A 1 -1.28 -20.75 -9.01
N LEU A 2 -1.30 -19.91 -7.96
CA LEU A 2 -2.35 -19.88 -6.93
C LEU A 2 -3.44 -18.83 -7.18
N GLU A 3 -3.36 -18.06 -8.27
CA GLU A 3 -4.34 -17.02 -8.59
C GLU A 3 -5.21 -17.46 -9.78
N GLU A 4 -6.46 -17.82 -9.49
CA GLU A 4 -7.49 -18.03 -10.52
C GLU A 4 -8.27 -16.73 -10.71
N TYR A 5 -7.96 -15.98 -11.78
CA TYR A 5 -8.73 -14.81 -12.19
C TYR A 5 -10.01 -15.27 -12.89
N LYS A 6 -11.10 -15.47 -12.14
CA LYS A 6 -12.38 -15.94 -12.69
C LYS A 6 -13.22 -14.84 -13.36
N ALA A 7 -12.73 -13.60 -13.44
CA ALA A 7 -13.43 -12.45 -14.05
C ALA A 7 -14.90 -12.31 -13.57
N GLY A 8 -15.18 -12.79 -12.35
CA GLY A 8 -16.51 -12.77 -11.77
C GLY A 8 -16.87 -11.39 -11.21
N PRO A 9 -18.13 -11.17 -10.81
CA PRO A 9 -18.57 -9.88 -10.26
C PRO A 9 -17.81 -9.45 -9.00
N ASN A 10 -17.20 -10.41 -8.28
CA ASN A 10 -16.38 -10.19 -7.09
C ASN A 10 -14.89 -9.98 -7.40
N ASP A 11 -14.48 -10.11 -8.66
CA ASP A 11 -13.11 -9.86 -9.07
C ASP A 11 -12.85 -8.34 -9.08
N LEU A 12 -11.93 -7.92 -8.21
CA LEU A 12 -11.54 -6.52 -8.10
C LEU A 12 -10.71 -6.07 -9.31
N SER A 13 -9.92 -6.98 -9.88
CA SER A 13 -9.04 -6.69 -11.03
C SER A 13 -9.82 -6.49 -12.34
N GLY A 14 -11.03 -7.06 -12.42
CA GLY A 14 -11.98 -6.89 -13.53
C GLY A 14 -12.84 -5.63 -13.46
N ALA A 15 -12.58 -4.70 -12.52
CA ALA A 15 -13.35 -3.47 -12.41
C ALA A 15 -13.24 -2.60 -13.69
N LEU A 16 -14.39 -2.14 -14.21
CA LEU A 16 -14.47 -1.38 -15.46
C LEU A 16 -13.94 0.06 -15.35
N THR A 17 -13.97 0.63 -14.15
CA THR A 17 -13.54 2.01 -13.87
C THR A 17 -12.76 2.07 -12.56
N TYR A 18 -11.90 3.08 -12.44
CA TYR A 18 -11.16 3.35 -11.21
C TYR A 18 -12.11 3.63 -10.03
N ASP A 19 -13.20 4.37 -10.25
CA ASP A 19 -14.17 4.67 -9.19
C ASP A 19 -14.88 3.42 -8.66
N LEU A 20 -15.23 2.48 -9.55
CA LEU A 20 -15.84 1.22 -9.15
C LEU A 20 -14.84 0.33 -8.40
N PHE A 21 -13.59 0.31 -8.87
CA PHE A 21 -12.49 -0.32 -8.15
C PHE A 21 -12.36 0.27 -6.74
N LEU A 22 -12.31 1.60 -6.64
CA LEU A 22 -12.08 2.31 -5.40
C LEU A 22 -13.23 2.11 -4.40
N ALA A 23 -14.48 2.09 -4.86
CA ALA A 23 -15.63 1.79 -4.01
C ALA A 23 -15.55 0.37 -3.40
N LYS A 24 -15.20 -0.65 -4.21
CA LYS A 24 -15.00 -2.02 -3.74
C LYS A 24 -13.79 -2.11 -2.81
N TYR A 25 -12.69 -1.44 -3.15
CA TYR A 25 -11.46 -1.38 -2.39
C TYR A 25 -11.65 -0.77 -0.99
N ARG A 26 -12.36 0.36 -0.89
CA ARG A 26 -12.78 0.97 0.39
C ARG A 26 -13.57 0.00 1.25
N ARG A 27 -14.52 -0.74 0.67
CA ARG A 27 -15.30 -1.75 1.39
C ARG A 27 -14.43 -2.89 1.91
N ILE A 28 -13.44 -3.34 1.14
CA ILE A 28 -12.48 -4.37 1.56
C ILE A 28 -11.68 -3.86 2.76
N ILE A 29 -11.12 -2.65 2.67
CA ILE A 29 -10.36 -2.03 3.77
C ILE A 29 -11.24 -1.90 5.03
N ALA A 30 -12.44 -1.36 4.91
CA ALA A 30 -13.36 -1.21 6.04
C ALA A 30 -13.68 -2.55 6.70
N ASN A 31 -13.90 -3.60 5.92
CA ASN A 31 -14.15 -4.95 6.45
C ASN A 31 -12.89 -5.55 7.11
N ALA A 32 -11.71 -5.35 6.53
CA ALA A 32 -10.45 -5.80 7.12
C ALA A 32 -10.18 -5.09 8.46
N VAL A 33 -10.38 -3.78 8.52
CA VAL A 33 -10.19 -2.97 9.73
C VAL A 33 -11.13 -3.40 10.86
N LYS A 34 -12.36 -3.84 10.56
CA LYS A 34 -13.26 -4.41 11.58
C LYS A 34 -12.67 -5.62 12.30
N LEU A 35 -11.87 -6.43 11.61
CA LEU A 35 -11.23 -7.62 12.17
C LEU A 35 -9.99 -7.32 13.01
N LEU A 36 -9.39 -6.13 12.85
CA LEU A 36 -8.21 -5.75 13.61
C LEU A 36 -8.53 -5.53 15.09
N ARG A 37 -7.61 -5.92 15.98
CA ARG A 37 -7.65 -5.54 17.39
C ARG A 37 -7.40 -4.03 17.53
N PRO A 38 -7.91 -3.36 18.58
CA PRO A 38 -7.50 -1.99 18.90
C PRO A 38 -5.97 -1.89 18.96
N LYS A 39 -5.40 -0.77 18.49
CA LYS A 39 -3.94 -0.53 18.43
C LYS A 39 -3.14 -1.50 17.54
N ALA A 40 -3.81 -2.36 16.77
CA ALA A 40 -3.10 -3.18 15.78
C ALA A 40 -2.63 -2.32 14.60
N LEU A 41 -1.45 -2.64 14.08
CA LEU A 41 -0.93 -2.08 12.85
C LEU A 41 -1.45 -2.85 11.63
N SER A 42 -1.68 -2.13 10.55
CA SER A 42 -1.96 -2.67 9.22
C SER A 42 -0.99 -2.08 8.21
N VAL A 43 -0.46 -2.92 7.31
CA VAL A 43 0.53 -2.52 6.31
C VAL A 43 0.00 -2.87 4.93
N PHE A 44 -0.11 -1.86 4.06
CA PHE A 44 -0.49 -2.01 2.66
C PHE A 44 0.65 -1.52 1.78
N VAL A 45 1.07 -2.33 0.80
CA VAL A 45 2.05 -1.92 -0.21
C VAL A 45 1.31 -1.66 -1.50
N VAL A 46 1.30 -0.41 -1.95
CA VAL A 46 0.51 0.04 -3.10
C VAL A 46 1.37 0.84 -4.06
N GLY A 47 1.19 0.62 -5.35
CA GLY A 47 1.77 1.44 -6.40
C GLY A 47 0.69 2.29 -7.05
N ASP A 48 0.98 3.56 -7.30
CA ASP A 48 0.08 4.38 -8.09
C ASP A 48 -0.07 3.83 -9.51
N VAL A 49 -1.30 3.90 -10.01
CA VAL A 49 -1.68 3.32 -11.29
C VAL A 49 -1.99 4.41 -12.28
N ARG A 50 -1.96 4.06 -13.57
CA ARG A 50 -2.31 5.00 -14.64
C ARG A 50 -3.66 4.64 -15.20
N ASP A 51 -4.54 5.62 -15.31
CA ASP A 51 -5.82 5.44 -15.99
C ASP A 51 -5.56 5.09 -17.47
N LYS A 52 -6.12 3.96 -17.92
CA LYS A 52 -5.86 3.43 -19.27
C LYS A 52 -6.49 4.29 -20.37
N LYS A 53 -7.54 5.07 -20.06
CA LYS A 53 -8.28 5.89 -21.03
C LYS A 53 -7.65 7.28 -21.16
N THR A 54 -7.37 7.93 -20.02
CA THR A 54 -6.88 9.32 -19.97
C THR A 54 -5.36 9.42 -19.89
N GLY A 55 -4.67 8.37 -19.44
CA GLY A 55 -3.22 8.39 -19.23
C GLY A 55 -2.78 9.12 -17.95
N SER A 56 -3.72 9.68 -17.19
CA SER A 56 -3.45 10.37 -15.92
C SER A 56 -3.05 9.39 -14.82
N MET A 57 -2.26 9.86 -13.86
CA MET A 57 -1.93 9.08 -12.66
C MET A 57 -3.11 9.09 -11.70
N CYS A 58 -3.49 7.91 -11.22
CA CYS A 58 -4.37 7.73 -10.07
C CYS A 58 -3.49 7.51 -8.84
N THR A 59 -3.63 8.38 -7.85
CA THR A 59 -2.87 8.34 -6.59
C THR A 59 -3.48 7.33 -5.63
N LEU A 60 -3.35 6.05 -5.95
CA LEU A 60 -3.90 4.96 -5.15
C LEU A 60 -3.37 5.00 -3.71
N HIS A 61 -2.12 5.42 -3.49
CA HIS A 61 -1.57 5.58 -2.14
C HIS A 61 -2.41 6.54 -1.28
N HIS A 62 -2.80 7.70 -1.81
CA HIS A 62 -3.65 8.68 -1.14
C HIS A 62 -5.05 8.10 -0.88
N ASP A 63 -5.61 7.41 -1.87
CA ASP A 63 -6.91 6.76 -1.74
C ASP A 63 -6.91 5.66 -0.67
N THR A 64 -5.82 4.88 -0.57
CA THR A 64 -5.62 3.88 0.47
C THR A 64 -5.60 4.53 1.86
N VAL A 65 -4.82 5.61 2.03
CA VAL A 65 -4.78 6.36 3.31
C VAL A 65 -6.16 6.91 3.67
N GLY A 66 -6.88 7.49 2.71
CA GLY A 66 -8.24 7.98 2.89
C GLY A 66 -9.20 6.87 3.33
N ALA A 67 -9.14 5.71 2.68
CA ALA A 67 -9.97 4.55 3.02
C ALA A 67 -9.70 4.02 4.45
N PHE A 68 -8.43 3.98 4.88
CA PHE A 68 -8.09 3.62 6.26
C PHE A 68 -8.61 4.65 7.26
N LYS A 69 -8.49 5.95 6.95
CA LYS A 69 -9.03 7.03 7.77
C LYS A 69 -10.54 6.93 7.94
N GLU A 70 -11.27 6.73 6.85
CA GLU A 70 -12.72 6.50 6.86
C GLU A 70 -13.11 5.26 7.68
N ALA A 71 -12.26 4.24 7.70
CA ALA A 71 -12.46 3.01 8.47
C ALA A 71 -12.09 3.12 9.96
N GLY A 72 -11.61 4.28 10.44
CA GLY A 72 -11.25 4.50 11.84
C GLY A 72 -9.80 4.13 12.19
N CYS A 73 -8.90 4.15 11.20
CA CYS A 73 -7.46 4.03 11.42
C CYS A 73 -6.75 5.37 11.19
N ALA A 74 -5.64 5.59 11.88
CA ALA A 74 -4.74 6.70 11.62
C ALA A 74 -3.51 6.25 10.84
N MET A 75 -3.05 7.08 9.90
CA MET A 75 -1.75 6.90 9.28
C MET A 75 -0.67 7.07 10.35
N HIS A 76 0.17 6.06 10.53
CA HIS A 76 1.18 6.05 11.58
C HIS A 76 2.59 6.25 11.02
N GLN A 77 2.92 5.56 9.93
CA GLN A 77 4.22 5.66 9.26
C GLN A 77 4.05 5.48 7.75
N ASP A 78 4.94 6.09 6.99
CA ASP A 78 5.09 5.87 5.55
C ASP A 78 6.50 5.35 5.27
N ALA A 79 6.63 4.50 4.26
CA ALA A 79 7.90 4.06 3.72
C ALA A 79 7.77 3.79 2.22
N VAL A 80 8.90 3.60 1.55
CA VAL A 80 8.93 3.33 0.12
C VAL A 80 9.63 1.99 -0.12
N LEU A 81 8.96 1.08 -0.82
CA LEU A 81 9.57 -0.14 -1.33
C LEU A 81 10.14 0.15 -2.71
N THR A 82 11.46 0.12 -2.84
CA THR A 82 12.11 0.24 -4.14
C THR A 82 11.89 -1.04 -4.94
N THR A 83 11.41 -0.89 -6.17
CA THR A 83 11.33 -1.99 -7.14
C THR A 83 12.57 -1.95 -8.05
N ALA A 84 12.72 -2.89 -8.99
CA ALA A 84 13.96 -3.10 -9.74
C ALA A 84 14.46 -1.85 -10.50
N ILE A 85 15.29 -1.03 -9.83
CA ILE A 85 15.77 0.27 -10.32
C ILE A 85 16.63 0.09 -11.58
N GLY A 86 17.54 -0.89 -11.58
CA GLY A 86 18.45 -1.12 -12.71
C GLY A 86 17.71 -1.43 -14.02
N THR A 87 16.69 -2.28 -13.96
CA THR A 87 15.87 -2.60 -15.15
C THR A 87 14.94 -1.45 -15.52
N GLY A 88 14.52 -0.64 -14.56
CA GLY A 88 13.82 0.63 -14.80
C GLY A 88 14.69 1.61 -15.59
N ALA A 89 15.91 1.88 -15.13
CA ALA A 89 16.83 2.82 -15.76
C ALA A 89 17.13 2.46 -17.23
N MET A 90 17.41 1.18 -17.52
CA MET A 90 17.66 0.72 -18.90
C MET A 90 16.47 0.98 -19.86
N ARG A 91 15.24 1.02 -19.35
CA ARG A 91 14.02 1.21 -20.15
C ARG A 91 13.54 2.67 -20.18
N ALA A 92 14.17 3.56 -19.42
CA ALA A 92 13.68 4.92 -19.20
C ALA A 92 13.56 5.69 -20.52
N THR A 93 14.61 5.70 -21.34
CA THR A 93 14.62 6.38 -22.64
C THR A 93 13.52 5.87 -23.56
N LYS A 94 13.36 4.54 -23.66
CA LYS A 94 12.34 3.93 -24.52
C LYS A 94 10.91 4.27 -24.07
N THR A 95 10.65 4.23 -22.77
CA THR A 95 9.32 4.53 -22.23
C THR A 95 8.99 6.02 -22.36
N MET A 96 9.99 6.88 -22.16
CA MET A 96 9.83 8.32 -22.33
C MET A 96 9.60 8.70 -23.80
N SER A 97 10.38 8.15 -24.74
CA SER A 97 10.21 8.45 -26.16
C SER A 97 8.90 7.89 -26.75
N ALA A 98 8.49 6.70 -26.33
CA ALA A 98 7.29 6.06 -26.88
C ALA A 98 5.97 6.60 -26.30
N GLY A 99 6.00 7.14 -25.09
CA GLY A 99 4.75 7.46 -24.38
C GLY A 99 4.82 8.61 -23.39
N ALA A 100 5.90 9.39 -23.38
CA ALA A 100 6.13 10.50 -22.45
C ALA A 100 5.90 10.12 -20.98
N LYS A 101 6.33 8.91 -20.60
CA LYS A 101 6.08 8.32 -19.28
C LYS A 101 7.39 8.02 -18.57
N LEU A 102 7.49 8.49 -17.33
CA LEU A 102 8.51 8.02 -16.39
C LEU A 102 8.15 6.63 -15.89
N ILE A 103 9.17 5.76 -15.79
CA ILE A 103 9.01 4.43 -15.20
C ILE A 103 8.94 4.57 -13.69
N ASN A 104 7.85 4.08 -13.09
CA ASN A 104 7.76 3.99 -11.64
C ASN A 104 8.65 2.85 -11.13
N THR A 105 9.60 3.17 -10.25
CA THR A 105 10.53 2.22 -9.62
C THR A 105 10.28 2.09 -8.12
N HIS A 106 9.08 2.43 -7.65
CA HIS A 106 8.72 2.29 -6.25
C HIS A 106 7.25 1.96 -6.02
N GLN A 107 6.96 1.49 -4.81
CA GLN A 107 5.63 1.37 -4.24
C GLN A 107 5.63 2.06 -2.86
N ASN A 108 4.51 2.65 -2.49
CA ASN A 108 4.30 3.24 -1.18
C ASN A 108 3.89 2.15 -0.18
N VAL A 109 4.47 2.20 1.01
CA VAL A 109 4.19 1.30 2.12
C VAL A 109 3.41 2.09 3.16
N VAL A 110 2.09 1.92 3.13
CA VAL A 110 1.13 2.61 3.99
C VAL A 110 1.00 1.83 5.30
N VAL A 111 1.47 2.40 6.41
CA VAL A 111 1.34 1.81 7.76
C VAL A 111 0.33 2.60 8.57
N CYS A 112 -0.80 1.96 8.88
CA CYS A 112 -1.87 2.55 9.69
C CYS A 112 -2.01 1.81 11.03
N VAL A 113 -2.54 2.50 12.05
CA VAL A 113 -2.94 1.94 13.33
C VAL A 113 -4.45 2.01 13.48
N LYS A 114 -5.09 0.98 14.05
CA LYS A 114 -6.52 1.03 14.39
C LYS A 114 -6.77 1.95 15.60
N GLY A 115 -7.59 2.98 15.40
CA GLY A 115 -7.68 4.14 16.29
C GLY A 115 -6.51 5.09 16.08
N ASP A 116 -6.14 5.82 17.13
CA ASP A 116 -5.06 6.81 17.07
C ASP A 116 -3.91 6.43 17.99
N GLY A 117 -2.68 6.73 17.56
CA GLY A 117 -1.46 6.60 18.37
C GLY A 117 -0.97 5.17 18.58
N PHE A 118 0.32 4.96 18.36
CA PHE A 118 1.02 3.70 18.60
C PHE A 118 2.33 4.00 19.34
N THR A 119 2.45 3.52 20.57
CA THR A 119 3.54 3.87 21.48
C THR A 119 4.57 2.74 21.58
N PRO A 120 5.77 3.01 22.16
CA PRO A 120 6.71 1.94 22.49
C PRO A 120 6.13 0.87 23.44
N ALA A 121 5.18 1.23 24.31
CA ALA A 121 4.50 0.26 25.16
C ALA A 121 3.60 -0.69 24.34
N ASP A 122 2.87 -0.15 23.36
CA ASP A 122 2.07 -0.94 22.43
C ASP A 122 2.95 -1.86 21.57
N ALA A 123 4.08 -1.35 21.08
CA ALA A 123 5.06 -2.16 20.35
C ALA A 123 5.57 -3.34 21.20
N ARG A 124 5.90 -3.10 22.48
CA ARG A 124 6.29 -4.15 23.41
C ARG A 124 5.15 -5.14 23.67
N ALA A 125 3.91 -4.67 23.83
CA ALA A 125 2.75 -5.54 23.99
C ALA A 125 2.52 -6.44 22.75
N ALA A 126 2.84 -5.93 21.55
CA ALA A 126 2.80 -6.67 20.30
C ALA A 126 4.01 -7.59 20.07
N GLY A 127 4.94 -7.70 21.03
CA GLY A 127 6.10 -8.59 20.95
C GLY A 127 7.34 -8.00 20.30
N VAL A 128 7.32 -6.72 19.88
CA VAL A 128 8.53 -6.03 19.42
C VAL A 128 9.46 -5.84 20.62
N ARG A 129 10.70 -6.30 20.49
CA ARG A 129 11.74 -6.13 21.50
C ARG A 129 12.90 -5.35 20.88
N PRO A 130 13.56 -4.46 21.64
CA PRO A 130 14.83 -3.93 21.17
C PRO A 130 15.79 -5.09 20.91
N ASN A 131 16.65 -4.96 19.89
CA ASN A 131 17.76 -5.87 19.74
C ASN A 131 18.52 -5.89 21.07
N GLN A 132 18.85 -7.08 21.58
CA GLN A 132 19.80 -7.16 22.68
C GLN A 132 21.11 -6.64 22.12
N GLU A 133 21.53 -5.46 22.53
CA GLU A 133 22.87 -4.97 22.25
C GLU A 133 23.81 -6.03 22.83
N SER A 134 24.47 -6.78 21.94
CA SER A 134 25.61 -7.58 22.31
C SER A 134 26.59 -6.62 22.97
N GLN A 135 26.70 -6.71 24.30
CA GLN A 135 27.74 -6.03 25.06
C GLN A 135 29.07 -6.49 24.46
N GLN A 136 29.59 -5.73 23.51
CA GLN A 136 31.00 -5.81 23.15
C GLN A 136 31.72 -5.19 24.33
N SER A 137 32.06 -6.05 25.30
CA SER A 137 33.05 -5.77 26.32
C SER A 137 34.31 -5.29 25.59
N GLN A 138 34.64 -4.02 25.79
CA GLN A 138 35.95 -3.47 25.46
C GLN A 138 37.02 -4.08 26.37
#